data_AF-A0A2V8XKA0-F1
#
_entry.id   AF-A0A2V8XKA0-F1
#
_cell.length_a   1.000
_cell.length_b   1.000
_cell.length_c   1.000
_cell.angle_alpha   90.00
_cell.angle_beta   90.00
_cell.angle_gamma   90.00
#
_symmetry.space_group_name_H-M   'P 1'
#
loop_
_entity.id
_entity.type
_entity.pdbx_description
1 polymer ?
#
loop_
_entity_poly.entity_id
_entity_poly.type
_entity_poly.pdbx_seq_one_letter_code
_entity_poly.pdbx_strand_id
1 'polypeptide(L)'
;MFAGFFLVVRKTDTCFDVVNSREYIWTITGLTWVWLYLFFLFGNRGRLILLGCSILVLLAMPSVDRFPAAAVEARAVGELRSMAQAVETYKKEHPQQGYPVALPKMPSESLKKLYEIEYQTSRTKTDGPVDVFLIQVTPIWSECVVRSFAAGENGQIHYVISRCPATKADPAI
;
A
#
# COMPACT_ATOMS: atom_id res chain seq x y z
N MET A 1 -22.43 -24.71 -4.45
CA MET A 1 -21.59 -24.27 -5.58
C MET A 1 -20.89 -22.93 -5.32
N PHE A 2 -21.56 -21.91 -4.77
CA PHE A 2 -20.92 -20.61 -4.44
C PHE A 2 -19.84 -20.69 -3.34
N ALA A 3 -20.06 -21.43 -2.25
CA ALA A 3 -19.09 -21.55 -1.16
C ALA A 3 -17.74 -22.20 -1.57
N GLY A 4 -17.77 -23.09 -2.58
CA GLY A 4 -16.57 -23.75 -3.08
C GLY A 4 -15.66 -22.83 -3.89
N PHE A 5 -16.21 -21.83 -4.58
CA PHE A 5 -15.43 -20.91 -5.40
C PHE A 5 -14.78 -19.79 -4.57
N PHE A 6 -15.45 -19.31 -3.52
CA PHE A 6 -14.82 -18.39 -2.54
C PHE A 6 -13.60 -19.03 -1.87
N LEU A 7 -13.62 -20.34 -1.62
CA LEU A 7 -12.45 -21.06 -1.08
C LEU A 7 -11.33 -21.26 -2.11
N VAL A 8 -11.66 -21.33 -3.41
CA VAL A 8 -10.67 -21.42 -4.49
C VAL A 8 -9.99 -20.07 -4.74
N VAL A 9 -10.76 -18.97 -4.77
CA VAL A 9 -10.19 -17.59 -4.84
C VAL A 9 -9.31 -17.29 -3.63
N ARG A 10 -9.70 -17.75 -2.44
CA ARG A 10 -8.91 -17.57 -1.21
C ARG A 10 -7.60 -18.35 -1.17
N LYS A 11 -7.45 -19.39 -2.00
CA LYS A 11 -6.23 -20.22 -2.01
C LYS A 11 -5.12 -19.64 -2.88
N THR A 12 -5.42 -18.66 -3.73
CA THR A 12 -4.45 -18.11 -4.71
C THR A 12 -3.91 -16.72 -4.38
N ASP A 13 -4.57 -15.90 -3.57
CA ASP A 13 -4.15 -14.51 -3.33
C ASP A 13 -3.82 -14.20 -1.87
N THR A 14 -2.68 -14.72 -1.41
CA THR A 14 -2.01 -14.28 -0.15
C THR A 14 -1.89 -12.76 -0.09
N CYS A 15 -1.65 -12.11 -1.23
CA CYS A 15 -1.56 -10.66 -1.36
C CYS A 15 -2.85 -9.93 -1.06
N PHE A 16 -3.98 -10.48 -1.49
CA PHE A 16 -5.28 -9.87 -1.25
C PHE A 16 -5.62 -9.90 0.25
N ASP A 17 -5.39 -11.02 0.93
CA ASP A 17 -5.62 -11.15 2.38
C ASP A 17 -4.68 -10.23 3.18
N VAL A 18 -3.42 -10.09 2.76
CA VAL A 18 -2.43 -9.21 3.42
C VAL A 18 -2.78 -7.73 3.25
N VAL A 19 -3.26 -7.32 2.06
CA VAL A 19 -3.62 -5.92 1.77
C VAL A 19 -4.98 -5.52 2.36
N ASN A 20 -6.01 -6.37 2.21
CA ASN A 20 -7.39 -6.01 2.56
C ASN A 20 -7.81 -6.41 3.98
N SER A 21 -7.02 -7.21 4.70
CA SER A 21 -7.19 -7.46 6.14
C SER A 21 -8.56 -8.05 6.53
N ARG A 22 -8.74 -8.34 7.83
CA ARG A 22 -9.90 -8.99 8.44
C ARG A 22 -11.22 -8.24 8.23
N GLU A 23 -11.18 -6.94 7.93
CA GLU A 23 -12.37 -6.11 7.69
C GLU A 23 -13.10 -6.52 6.41
N TYR A 24 -12.37 -6.92 5.37
CA TYR A 24 -12.97 -7.36 4.12
C TYR A 24 -13.82 -8.62 4.27
N ILE A 25 -13.43 -9.52 5.19
CA ILE A 25 -14.19 -10.73 5.51
C ILE A 25 -15.59 -10.35 6.02
N TRP A 26 -15.70 -9.33 6.86
CA TRP A 26 -16.99 -8.84 7.35
C TRP A 26 -17.81 -8.19 6.24
N THR A 27 -17.17 -7.42 5.36
CA THR A 27 -17.85 -6.78 4.23
C THR A 27 -18.42 -7.81 3.25
N ILE A 28 -17.62 -8.81 2.86
CA ILE A 28 -18.10 -9.92 2.01
C ILE A 28 -19.22 -10.69 2.69
N THR A 29 -19.03 -11.05 3.97
CA THR A 29 -20.01 -11.86 4.69
C THR A 29 -21.34 -11.11 4.77
N GLY A 30 -21.31 -9.83 5.14
CA GLY A 30 -22.48 -8.96 5.16
C GLY A 30 -23.14 -8.85 3.78
N LEU A 31 -22.35 -8.59 2.73
CA LEU A 31 -22.85 -8.45 1.36
C LEU A 31 -23.47 -9.75 0.83
N THR A 32 -22.91 -10.90 1.20
CA THR A 32 -23.46 -12.23 0.87
C THR A 32 -24.80 -12.45 1.56
N TRP A 33 -24.92 -12.10 2.84
CA TRP A 33 -26.19 -12.18 3.57
C TRP A 33 -27.26 -11.25 2.98
N VAL A 34 -26.90 -10.00 2.66
CA VAL A 34 -27.79 -9.06 1.99
C VAL A 34 -28.25 -9.60 0.64
N TRP A 35 -27.33 -10.13 -0.16
CA TRP A 35 -27.64 -10.74 -1.46
C TRP A 35 -28.60 -11.92 -1.32
N LEU A 36 -28.35 -12.82 -0.36
CA LEU A 36 -29.24 -13.95 -0.06
C LEU A 36 -30.63 -13.47 0.35
N TYR A 37 -30.70 -12.46 1.22
CA TYR A 37 -31.98 -11.87 1.63
C TYR A 37 -32.76 -11.34 0.42
N LEU A 38 -32.10 -10.57 -0.46
CA LEU A 38 -32.72 -10.04 -1.67
C LEU A 38 -33.17 -11.16 -2.61
N PHE A 39 -32.38 -12.23 -2.75
CA PHE A 39 -32.73 -13.38 -3.57
C PHE A 39 -34.00 -14.09 -3.10
N PHE A 40 -34.17 -14.25 -1.78
CA PHE A 40 -35.38 -14.85 -1.22
C PHE A 40 -36.59 -13.92 -1.25
N LEU A 41 -36.37 -12.60 -1.10
CA LEU A 41 -37.43 -11.59 -1.05
C LEU A 41 -38.04 -11.29 -2.43
N PHE A 42 -37.27 -11.43 -3.52
CA PHE A 42 -37.78 -11.25 -4.88
C PHE A 42 -38.38 -12.53 -5.49
N GLY A 43 -39.43 -12.35 -6.32
CA GLY A 43 -40.01 -13.43 -7.14
C GLY A 43 -39.09 -13.88 -8.28
N ASN A 44 -39.50 -14.90 -9.03
CA ASN A 44 -38.66 -15.57 -10.05
C ASN A 44 -38.02 -14.61 -11.08
N ARG A 45 -38.73 -13.56 -11.51
CA ARG A 45 -38.17 -12.56 -12.44
C ARG A 45 -37.05 -11.72 -11.80
N GLY A 46 -37.21 -11.31 -10.55
CA GLY A 46 -36.18 -10.56 -9.81
C GLY A 46 -34.95 -11.42 -9.49
N ARG A 47 -35.14 -12.71 -9.23
CA ARG A 47 -34.04 -13.68 -9.05
C ARG A 47 -33.19 -13.83 -10.32
N LEU A 48 -33.82 -13.88 -11.49
CA LEU A 48 -33.10 -13.94 -12.77
C LEU A 48 -32.27 -12.67 -13.02
N ILE A 49 -32.82 -11.49 -12.70
CA ILE A 49 -32.08 -10.22 -12.80
C ILE A 49 -30.88 -10.21 -11.84
N LEU A 50 -31.08 -10.62 -10.57
CA LEU A 50 -30.01 -10.74 -9.59
C LEU A 50 -28.90 -11.69 -10.04
N LEU A 51 -29.26 -12.85 -10.60
CA LEU A 51 -28.29 -13.80 -11.14
C LEU A 51 -27.51 -13.19 -12.32
N GLY A 52 -28.20 -12.48 -13.22
CA GLY A 52 -27.55 -11.75 -14.31
C GLY A 52 -26.55 -10.72 -13.80
N CYS A 53 -26.93 -9.91 -12.80
CA CYS A 53 -26.02 -8.95 -12.16
C CYS A 53 -24.84 -9.64 -11.48
N SER A 54 -25.05 -10.76 -10.78
CA SER A 54 -23.97 -11.53 -10.16
C SER A 54 -22.97 -12.06 -11.20
N ILE A 55 -23.43 -12.52 -12.36
CA ILE A 55 -22.56 -12.99 -13.44
C ILE A 55 -21.72 -11.82 -14.00
N LEU A 56 -22.32 -10.65 -14.20
CA LEU A 56 -21.58 -9.45 -14.65
C LEU A 56 -20.52 -9.02 -13.64
N VAL A 57 -20.83 -9.04 -12.34
CA VAL A 57 -19.87 -8.74 -11.28
C VAL A 57 -18.72 -9.75 -11.26
N LEU A 58 -19.02 -11.04 -11.41
CA LEU A 58 -18.00 -12.09 -11.47
C LEU A 58 -17.06 -11.93 -12.66
N LEU A 59 -17.58 -11.55 -13.82
CA LEU A 59 -16.76 -11.28 -15.02
C LEU A 59 -15.84 -10.06 -14.84
N ALA A 60 -16.20 -9.11 -13.99
CA ALA A 60 -15.41 -7.92 -13.72
C ALA A 60 -14.33 -8.13 -12.62
N MET A 61 -14.43 -9.18 -11.79
CA MET A 61 -13.51 -9.42 -10.67
C MET A 61 -12.01 -9.51 -11.04
N PRO A 62 -11.58 -10.19 -12.13
CA PRO A 62 -10.16 -10.32 -12.44
C PRO A 62 -9.43 -8.98 -12.64
N SER A 63 -10.17 -7.92 -13.00
CA SER A 63 -9.62 -6.58 -13.14
C SER A 63 -9.40 -5.89 -11.78
N VAL A 64 -10.15 -6.29 -10.75
CA VAL A 64 -10.11 -5.71 -9.40
C VAL A 64 -8.82 -6.08 -8.67
N ASP A 65 -8.27 -7.28 -8.89
CA ASP A 65 -7.07 -7.76 -8.19
C ASP A 65 -5.79 -6.96 -8.51
N ARG A 66 -5.78 -6.17 -9.60
CA ARG A 66 -4.67 -5.25 -9.92
C ARG A 66 -4.77 -3.89 -9.22
N PHE A 67 -5.96 -3.48 -8.79
CA PHE A 67 -6.16 -2.23 -8.06
C PHE A 67 -5.52 -2.17 -6.66
N PRO A 68 -5.48 -3.23 -5.82
CA PRO A 68 -4.92 -3.14 -4.49
C PRO A 68 -3.42 -2.82 -4.50
N ALA A 69 -2.63 -3.42 -5.40
CA ALA A 69 -1.20 -3.14 -5.50
C ALA A 69 -0.92 -1.67 -5.86
N ALA A 70 -1.60 -1.14 -6.89
CA ALA A 70 -1.44 0.25 -7.30
C ALA A 70 -1.90 1.24 -6.21
N ALA A 71 -3.00 0.94 -5.51
CA ALA A 71 -3.48 1.76 -4.41
C ALA A 71 -2.49 1.76 -3.22
N VAL A 72 -1.91 0.60 -2.91
CA VAL A 72 -0.87 0.46 -1.88
C VAL A 72 0.39 1.24 -2.25
N GLU A 73 0.86 1.13 -3.49
CA GLU A 73 2.02 1.89 -3.98
C GLU A 73 1.77 3.41 -3.93
N ALA A 74 0.58 3.86 -4.36
CA ALA A 74 0.20 5.26 -4.25
C ALA A 74 0.16 5.75 -2.79
N ARG A 75 -0.33 4.92 -1.86
CA ARG A 75 -0.28 5.21 -0.42
C ARG A 75 1.16 5.28 0.08
N ALA A 76 2.03 4.35 -0.34
CA ALA A 76 3.45 4.35 0.04
C ALA A 76 4.14 5.65 -0.39
N VAL A 77 3.93 6.08 -1.64
CA VAL A 77 4.44 7.37 -2.16
C VAL A 77 3.90 8.55 -1.35
N GLY A 78 2.61 8.55 -1.04
CA GLY A 78 1.97 9.61 -0.25
C GLY A 78 2.53 9.72 1.18
N GLU A 79 2.67 8.59 1.87
CA GLU A 79 3.28 8.55 3.20
C GLU A 79 4.76 8.92 3.17
N LEU A 80 5.51 8.42 2.18
CA LEU A 80 6.92 8.77 1.98
C LEU A 80 7.11 10.28 1.79
N ARG A 81 6.28 10.90 0.95
CA ARG A 81 6.28 12.37 0.78
C ARG A 81 6.00 13.08 2.09
N SER A 82 5.04 12.60 2.88
CA SER A 82 4.71 13.20 4.16
C SER A 82 5.83 13.04 5.20
N MET A 83 6.53 11.91 5.21
CA MET A 83 7.69 11.67 6.08
C MET A 83 8.88 12.57 5.68
N ALA A 84 9.18 12.66 4.39
CA ALA A 84 10.22 13.54 3.87
C ALA A 84 9.91 15.02 4.19
N GLN A 85 8.65 15.44 4.04
CA GLN A 85 8.22 16.79 4.42
C GLN A 85 8.40 17.06 5.91
N ALA A 86 8.12 16.08 6.79
CA ALA A 86 8.34 16.25 8.23
C ALA A 86 9.84 16.41 8.58
N VAL A 87 10.71 15.66 7.89
CA VAL A 87 12.17 15.78 8.02
C VAL A 87 12.66 17.16 7.55
N GLU A 88 12.15 17.67 6.44
CA GLU A 88 12.44 19.01 5.94
C GLU A 88 11.94 20.11 6.89
N THR A 89 10.73 19.97 7.43
CA THR A 89 10.19 20.91 8.42
C THR A 89 11.06 20.93 9.69
N TYR A 90 11.50 19.76 10.17
CA TYR A 90 12.38 19.68 11.33
C TYR A 90 13.69 20.46 11.12
N LYS A 91 14.32 20.31 9.95
CA LYS A 91 15.55 21.06 9.60
C LYS A 91 15.31 22.57 9.59
N LYS A 92 14.15 23.03 9.10
CA LYS A 92 13.79 24.46 9.11
C LYS A 92 13.63 25.00 10.53
N GLU A 93 13.08 24.20 11.43
CA GLU A 93 12.92 24.56 12.85
C GLU A 93 14.25 24.47 13.63
N HIS A 94 15.16 23.57 13.24
CA HIS A 94 16.42 23.28 13.92
C HIS A 94 17.65 23.45 13.00
N PRO A 95 17.91 24.65 12.45
CA PRO A 95 18.95 24.86 11.44
C PRO A 95 20.37 24.55 11.93
N GLN A 96 20.63 24.62 13.24
CA GLN A 96 21.93 24.28 13.81
C GLN A 96 22.19 22.78 13.97
N GLN A 97 21.12 21.96 14.04
CA GLN A 97 21.22 20.51 14.21
C GLN A 97 21.13 19.77 12.86
N GLY A 98 20.45 20.37 11.89
CA GLY A 98 20.23 19.79 10.57
C GLY A 98 19.03 18.85 10.54
N TYR A 99 19.12 17.78 9.77
CA TYR A 99 18.09 16.74 9.72
C TYR A 99 18.05 15.93 11.03
N PRO A 100 16.88 15.41 11.43
CA PRO A 100 16.75 14.66 12.67
C PRO A 100 17.46 13.30 12.54
N VAL A 101 18.04 12.82 13.64
CA VAL A 101 18.72 11.50 13.68
C VAL A 101 17.73 10.34 13.56
N ALA A 102 16.49 10.54 14.01
CA ALA A 102 15.40 9.58 13.91
C ALA A 102 14.24 10.15 13.11
N LEU A 103 13.43 9.27 12.52
CA LEU A 103 12.31 9.68 11.70
C LEU A 103 11.24 10.39 12.58
N PRO A 104 10.90 11.66 12.31
CA PRO A 104 10.01 12.44 13.17
C PRO A 104 8.55 12.00 13.05
N LYS A 105 8.16 11.51 11.86
CA LYS A 105 6.83 10.99 11.59
C LYS A 105 6.91 9.48 11.38
N MET A 106 6.24 8.73 12.25
CA MET A 106 6.15 7.28 12.12
C MET A 106 5.23 6.90 10.95
N PRO A 107 5.59 5.87 10.17
CA PRO A 107 4.74 5.35 9.10
C PRO A 107 3.52 4.65 9.66
N SER A 108 2.46 4.55 8.86
CA SER A 108 1.24 3.86 9.27
C SER A 108 1.47 2.36 9.46
N GLU A 109 0.70 1.74 10.36
CA GLU A 109 0.72 0.28 10.54
C GLU A 109 0.33 -0.49 9.26
N SER A 110 -0.44 0.15 8.37
CA SER A 110 -0.77 -0.46 7.07
C SER A 110 0.44 -0.51 6.14
N LEU A 111 1.29 0.52 6.18
CA LEU A 111 2.51 0.56 5.36
C LEU A 111 3.56 -0.43 5.88
N LYS A 112 3.76 -0.48 7.20
CA LYS A 112 4.72 -1.41 7.85
C LYS A 112 4.43 -2.89 7.60
N LYS A 113 3.17 -3.25 7.33
CA LYS A 113 2.80 -4.63 6.98
C LYS A 113 3.32 -5.07 5.61
N LEU A 114 3.51 -4.11 4.71
CA LEU A 114 3.79 -4.34 3.30
C LEU A 114 5.22 -3.94 2.92
N TYR A 115 5.78 -2.98 3.65
CA TYR A 115 7.09 -2.41 3.39
C TYR A 115 7.94 -2.31 4.64
N GLU A 116 9.21 -2.60 4.45
CA GLU A 116 10.29 -2.25 5.36
C GLU A 116 10.72 -0.82 5.07
N ILE A 117 10.91 -0.05 6.13
CA ILE A 117 11.16 1.38 6.04
C ILE A 117 12.46 1.67 6.76
N GLU A 118 13.45 2.10 5.99
CA GLU A 118 14.76 2.46 6.51
C GLU A 118 14.96 3.97 6.44
N TYR A 119 15.47 4.53 7.53
CA TYR A 119 15.86 5.92 7.58
C TYR A 119 17.36 5.99 7.82
N GLN A 120 18.08 6.53 6.86
CA GLN A 120 19.51 6.70 6.91
C GLN A 120 19.84 8.18 6.91
N THR A 121 20.79 8.55 7.76
CA THR A 121 21.32 9.91 7.85
C THR A 121 22.82 9.86 7.71
N SER A 122 23.39 10.89 7.11
CA SER A 122 24.84 11.04 7.04
C SER A 122 25.24 12.49 7.21
N ARG A 123 26.52 12.67 7.53
CA ARG A 123 27.16 13.97 7.73
C ARG A 123 28.29 14.08 6.72
N THR A 124 28.28 15.12 5.89
CA THR A 124 29.44 15.39 5.01
C THR A 124 30.65 15.89 5.77
N LYS A 125 30.44 16.49 6.94
CA LYS A 125 31.50 16.95 7.87
C LYS A 125 31.45 16.18 9.17
N THR A 126 32.60 15.73 9.66
CA THR A 126 32.75 14.89 10.86
C THR A 126 32.14 15.49 12.12
N ASP A 127 32.17 16.82 12.25
CA ASP A 127 31.62 17.56 13.40
C ASP A 127 30.48 18.52 13.00
N GLY A 128 29.89 18.29 11.82
CA GLY A 128 28.81 19.10 11.28
C GLY A 128 27.41 18.60 11.63
N PRO A 129 26.37 19.43 11.41
CA PRO A 129 24.99 18.98 11.48
C PRO A 129 24.73 17.86 10.46
N VAL A 130 23.68 17.08 10.71
CA VAL A 130 23.22 16.09 9.73
C VAL A 130 22.69 16.82 8.51
N ASP A 131 23.35 16.68 7.38
CA ASP A 131 23.05 17.42 6.16
C ASP A 131 22.51 16.55 5.03
N VAL A 132 22.57 15.23 5.19
CA VAL A 132 22.06 14.26 4.21
C VAL A 132 21.11 13.29 4.89
N PHE A 133 19.97 13.06 4.26
CA PHE A 133 19.04 12.00 4.64
C PHE A 133 18.56 11.19 3.44
N LEU A 134 18.15 9.96 3.72
CA LEU A 134 17.52 9.06 2.79
C LEU A 134 16.46 8.23 3.53
N ILE A 135 15.23 8.26 3.05
CA ILE A 135 14.16 7.38 3.49
C ILE A 135 13.93 6.37 2.38
N GLN A 136 14.05 5.08 2.68
CA GLN A 136 13.82 3.98 1.75
C GLN A 136 12.62 3.16 2.19
N VAL A 137 11.83 2.73 1.22
CA VAL A 137 10.62 1.94 1.41
C VAL A 137 10.72 0.74 0.48
N THR A 138 10.97 -0.43 1.06
CA THR A 138 11.29 -1.67 0.34
C THR A 138 10.20 -2.72 0.59
N PRO A 139 9.64 -3.37 -0.45
CA PRO A 139 8.53 -4.30 -0.26
C PRO A 139 8.98 -5.57 0.48
N ILE A 140 8.28 -5.92 1.56
CA ILE A 140 8.48 -7.18 2.29
C ILE A 140 7.94 -8.35 1.45
N TRP A 141 6.80 -8.13 0.79
CA TRP A 141 6.07 -9.13 0.02
C TRP A 141 6.10 -8.79 -1.48
N SER A 142 7.14 -9.24 -2.18
CA SER A 142 7.29 -8.89 -3.60
C SER A 142 6.27 -9.53 -4.55
N GLU A 143 5.51 -10.52 -4.06
CA GLU A 143 4.41 -11.10 -4.81
C GLU A 143 3.23 -10.13 -4.90
N CYS A 144 3.16 -9.18 -3.97
CA CYS A 144 2.03 -8.26 -3.80
C CYS A 144 2.36 -6.84 -4.24
N VAL A 145 3.61 -6.42 -4.00
CA VAL A 145 4.09 -5.10 -4.35
C VAL A 145 5.51 -5.19 -4.87
N VAL A 146 5.78 -4.61 -6.03
CA VAL A 146 7.04 -4.83 -6.75
C VAL A 146 7.96 -3.61 -6.80
N ARG A 147 7.44 -2.44 -6.40
CA ARG A 147 8.18 -1.18 -6.45
C ARG A 147 8.76 -0.83 -5.08
N SER A 148 10.03 -0.52 -5.05
CA SER A 148 10.68 0.17 -3.93
C SER A 148 10.72 1.66 -4.22
N PHE A 149 10.69 2.48 -3.16
CA PHE A 149 10.72 3.93 -3.26
C PHE A 149 11.77 4.52 -2.34
N ALA A 150 12.35 5.65 -2.74
CA ALA A 150 13.27 6.41 -1.91
C ALA A 150 13.01 7.90 -2.02
N ALA A 151 13.14 8.61 -0.90
CA ALA A 151 13.08 10.06 -0.86
C ALA A 151 14.29 10.62 -0.12
N GLY A 152 14.83 11.72 -0.64
CA GLY A 152 15.92 12.45 -0.01
C GLY A 152 15.69 13.95 -0.04
N GLU A 153 16.77 14.70 0.16
CA GLU A 153 16.80 16.17 0.32
C GLU A 153 16.27 16.96 -0.89
N ASN A 154 16.28 16.37 -2.08
CA ASN A 154 15.82 17.00 -3.32
C ASN A 154 14.27 17.03 -3.42
N GLY A 155 13.56 16.42 -2.48
CA GLY A 155 12.10 16.31 -2.50
C GLY A 155 11.55 15.44 -3.63
N GLN A 156 12.43 14.82 -4.43
CA GLN A 156 12.07 13.88 -5.48
C GLN A 156 11.92 12.49 -4.88
N ILE A 157 11.00 11.72 -5.44
CA ILE A 157 10.79 10.33 -5.07
C ILE A 157 11.36 9.47 -6.18
N HIS A 158 12.39 8.70 -5.86
CA HIS A 158 13.01 7.75 -6.75
C HIS A 158 12.35 6.38 -6.61
N TYR A 159 12.31 5.60 -7.67
CA TYR A 159 11.70 4.26 -7.64
C TYR A 159 12.48 3.25 -8.47
N VAL A 160 12.41 1.99 -8.04
CA VAL A 160 12.91 0.84 -8.80
C VAL A 160 11.89 -0.29 -8.75
N ILE A 161 11.74 -1.01 -9.85
CA ILE A 161 10.88 -2.21 -9.93
C ILE A 161 11.74 -3.42 -9.54
N SER A 162 12.09 -3.52 -8.26
CA SER A 162 12.85 -4.65 -7.73
C SER A 162 12.68 -4.75 -6.21
N ARG A 163 13.11 -5.87 -5.62
CA ARG A 163 13.22 -6.00 -4.15
C ARG A 163 14.38 -5.20 -3.55
N CYS A 164 15.27 -4.65 -4.38
CA CYS A 164 16.37 -3.84 -3.87
C CYS A 164 15.84 -2.47 -3.42
N PRO A 165 16.42 -1.89 -2.36
CA PRO A 165 16.04 -0.56 -1.92
C PRO A 165 16.34 0.46 -3.03
N ALA A 166 15.40 1.36 -3.30
CA ALA A 166 15.61 2.43 -4.26
C ALA A 166 16.65 3.43 -3.74
N THR A 167 17.32 4.12 -4.65
CA THR A 167 18.40 5.06 -4.36
C THR A 167 18.21 6.35 -5.15
N LYS A 168 19.01 7.38 -4.82
CA LYS A 168 19.02 8.66 -5.56
C LYS A 168 19.50 8.52 -7.01
N ALA A 169 20.09 7.39 -7.39
CA ALA A 169 20.54 7.12 -8.77
C ALA A 169 19.42 6.57 -9.66
N ASP A 170 18.30 6.13 -9.07
CA ASP A 170 17.18 5.55 -9.78
C ASP A 170 16.27 6.62 -10.41
N PRO A 171 15.38 6.25 -11.35
CA PRO A 171 14.43 7.18 -11.96
C PRO A 171 13.54 7.88 -10.91
N ALA A 172 13.28 9.17 -11.12
CA ALA A 172 12.40 9.96 -10.25
C ALA A 172 10.96 10.03 -10.80
N ILE A 173 9.99 10.25 -9.90
CA ILE A 173 8.56 10.48 -10.18
C ILE A 173 8.14 11.86 -9.68
#